data_AF-A0A5C7VIB3-F1
#
_entry.id   AF-A0A5C7VIB3-F1
#
_cell.length_a   1.000
_cell.length_b   1.000
_cell.length_c   1.000
_cell.angle_alpha   90.00
_cell.angle_beta   90.00
_cell.angle_gamma   90.00
#
_symmetry.space_group_name_H-M   'P 1'
#
loop_
_entity.id
_entity.type
_entity.pdbx_description
1 polymer ?
#
loop_
_entity_poly.entity_id
_entity_poly.type
_entity_poly.pdbx_seq_one_letter_code
_entity_poly.pdbx_strand_id
1 'polypeptide(L)' 'MEKLRVSEIFYSLQGETTRMGLPTVFIRLTGCPLRCVYCDTQ' A
#
# COMPACT_ATOMS: atom_id res chain seq x y z
N MET A 1 -3.36 6.34 22.80
CA MET A 1 -2.56 6.00 21.62
C MET A 1 -3.42 5.13 20.71
N GLU A 2 -3.66 5.58 19.49
CA GLU A 2 -4.42 4.80 18.51
C GLU A 2 -3.43 3.95 17.69
N LYS A 3 -3.75 2.66 17.53
CA LYS A 3 -2.90 1.72 16.77
C LYS A 3 -3.31 1.72 15.31
N LEU A 4 -2.34 1.83 14.40
CA LEU A 4 -2.57 1.63 12.97
C LEU A 4 -2.95 0.17 12.69
N ARG A 5 -3.93 -0.03 11.81
CA ARG A 5 -4.32 -1.37 11.35
C ARG A 5 -3.57 -1.70 10.06
N VAL A 6 -2.65 -2.65 10.15
CA VAL A 6 -1.78 -3.07 9.03
C VAL A 6 -2.34 -4.36 8.42
N SER A 7 -2.48 -4.38 7.10
CA SER A 7 -2.88 -5.58 6.33
C SER A 7 -1.67 -6.45 6.01
N GLU A 8 -0.60 -5.85 5.49
CA GLU A 8 0.61 -6.56 5.09
C GLU A 8 1.85 -5.64 5.14
N ILE A 9 3.01 -6.27 5.31
CA ILE A 9 4.32 -5.63 5.21
C ILE A 9 5.21 -6.52 4.35
N PHE A 10 5.81 -5.96 3.30
CA PHE A 10 6.69 -6.70 2.41
C PHE A 10 7.78 -5.82 1.80
N TYR A 11 8.86 -6.44 1.33
CA TYR A 11 9.98 -5.77 0.67
C TYR A 11 10.00 -6.15 -0.81
N SER A 12 10.01 -5.15 -1.69
CA SER A 12 10.01 -5.34 -3.14
C SER A 12 10.60 -4.10 -3.84
N LEU A 13 10.48 -4.01 -5.17
CA LEU A 13 10.80 -2.79 -5.93
C LEU A 13 9.55 -1.92 -6.09
N GLN A 14 9.70 -0.60 -6.03
CA GLN A 14 8.60 0.32 -6.36
C GLN A 14 8.21 0.18 -7.83
N GLY A 15 6.92 0.00 -8.11
CA GLY A 15 6.41 -0.29 -9.46
C GLY A 15 6.04 0.95 -10.27
N GLU A 16 5.97 2.13 -9.65
CA GLU A 16 5.35 3.30 -10.26
C GLU A 16 6.16 4.59 -10.09
N THR A 17 5.90 5.55 -10.99
CA THR A 17 6.37 6.94 -10.98
C THR A 17 7.90 7.11 -10.93
N THR A 18 8.37 8.26 -10.46
CA THR A 18 9.77 8.70 -10.45
C THR A 18 10.72 7.81 -9.65
N ARG A 19 10.19 6.91 -8.81
CA ARG A 19 10.97 5.98 -7.97
C ARG A 19 10.85 4.53 -8.41
N MET A 20 10.25 4.28 -9.57
CA MET A 20 10.13 2.94 -10.12
C MET A 20 11.50 2.24 -10.17
N GLY A 21 11.55 0.99 -9.71
CA GLY A 21 12.76 0.16 -9.64
C GLY A 21 13.58 0.29 -8.36
N LEU A 22 13.25 1.22 -7.45
CA LEU A 22 13.96 1.35 -6.18
C LEU A 22 13.48 0.32 -5.14
N PRO A 23 14.39 -0.37 -4.42
CA PRO A 23 14.00 -1.27 -3.35
C PRO A 23 13.30 -0.51 -2.21
N THR A 24 12.12 -0.99 -1.82
CA THR A 24 11.17 -0.30 -0.95
C THR A 24 10.46 -1.29 -0.04
N VAL A 25 10.31 -0.94 1.24
CA VAL A 25 9.43 -1.65 2.17
C VAL A 25 8.03 -1.02 2.06
N PHE A 26 7.04 -1.84 1.75
CA PHE A 26 5.64 -1.46 1.70
C PHE A 26 4.96 -1.84 3.01
N ILE A 27 4.17 -0.90 3.55
CA ILE A 27 3.29 -1.11 4.70
C ILE A 27 1.88 -0.78 4.23
N ARG A 28 1.07 -1.80 3.92
CA ARG A 28 -0.32 -1.60 3.48
C ARG A 28 -1.22 -1.53 4.71
N LEU A 29 -1.98 -0.44 4.82
CA LEU A 29 -3.00 -0.28 5.86
C LEU A 29 -4.36 -0.81 5.40
N THR A 30 -5.23 -1.12 6.35
CA THR A 30 -6.64 -1.49 6.06
C THR A 30 -7.59 -0.34 6.38
N GLY A 31 -8.65 -0.23 5.58
CA GLY A 31 -9.75 0.72 5.76
C GLY A 31 -9.63 1.92 4.83
N CYS A 32 -10.45 1.94 3.78
CA CYS A 32 -10.62 3.07 2.88
C CYS A 32 -12.11 3.44 2.82
N PRO A 33 -12.52 4.70 3.06
CA PRO A 33 -13.92 5.11 3.00
C PRO A 33 -14.42 5.30 1.56
N LEU A 34 -13.54 5.24 0.57
CA LEU A 34 -13.87 5.41 -0.83
C LEU A 34 -14.50 4.12 -1.40
N ARG A 35 -15.45 4.28 -2.31
CA ARG A 35 -16.19 3.18 -2.96
C ARG A 35 -15.81 3.08 -4.45
N CYS A 36 -14.51 3.09 -4.72
CA CYS A 36 -13.99 3.10 -6.09
C CYS A 36 -14.27 1.75 -6.77
N VAL A 37 -14.93 1.78 -7.93
CA VAL A 37 -15.19 0.58 -8.75
C VAL A 37 -13.95 0.06 -9.48
N TYR A 38 -12.91 0.90 -9.56
CA TYR A 38 -11.64 0.63 -10.24
C TYR A 38 -10.49 0.33 -9.26
N CYS A 39 -10.79 0.09 -7.98
CA CYS A 39 -9.79 -0.30 -7.01
C CYS A 39 -9.23 -1.67 -7.40
N ASP A 40 -7.93 -1.75 -7.65
CA ASP A 40 -7.22 -2.98 -8.00
C ASP A 40 -6.95 -3.87 -6.77
N THR A 41 -7.14 -3.32 -5.56
CA THR A 41 -6.96 -4.01 -4.29
C THR A 41 -8.32 -4.33 -3.68
N GLN A 42 -8.53 -5.60 -3.27
CA GLN A 42 -9.75 -6.08 -2.61
C GLN A 42 -9.71 -5.89 -1.09
#